data_AF-A0A9E2R6A4-F1
#
_entry.id   AF-A0A9E2R6A4-F1
#
_cell.length_a   1.000
_cell.length_b   1.000
_cell.length_c   1.000
_cell.angle_alpha   90.00
_cell.angle_beta   90.00
_cell.angle_gamma   90.00
#
_symmetry.space_group_name_H-M   'P 1'
#
loop_
_entity.id
_entity.type
_entity.pdbx_description
1 polymer ?
#
loop_
_entity_poly.entity_id
_entity_poly.type
_entity_poly.pdbx_seq_one_letter_code
_entity_poly.pdbx_strand_id
1 'polypeptide(L)'
;MSARSVSEFTSPFGASPTFGVGEEASRVETYFTQLQEHALGSVALGKEKEDALTDLYVAFSESCAPGWDGYDAASASYDSYLRAKRFIQALPANFPAPEVAVDPDGEVSLEWYCPTGRVFSVSIGANDELTYAGKFSPTRKTHGTEIFTSQIPQVILDNIRRVMA
;
A
#
# COMPACT_ATOMS: atom_id res chain seq x y z
N MET A 1 -5.70 -9.98 -81.95
CA MET A 1 -5.29 -11.33 -82.38
C MET A 1 -4.11 -11.74 -81.49
N SER A 2 -4.36 -12.63 -80.52
CA SER A 2 -3.93 -14.06 -80.54
C SER A 2 -2.41 -14.23 -80.53
N ALA A 3 -1.74 -15.06 -79.75
CA ALA A 3 -2.01 -15.90 -78.57
C ALA A 3 -0.68 -16.64 -78.27
N ARG A 4 -0.37 -16.89 -76.98
CA ARG A 4 0.51 -17.97 -76.43
C ARG A 4 2.02 -17.89 -76.80
N SER A 5 2.99 -18.42 -76.05
CA SER A 5 3.02 -19.41 -74.97
C SER A 5 4.29 -19.26 -74.10
N VAL A 6 4.17 -19.81 -72.90
CA VAL A 6 5.06 -20.00 -71.74
C VAL A 6 6.51 -20.47 -72.04
N SER A 7 7.48 -19.94 -71.28
CA SER A 7 8.62 -20.74 -70.76
C SER A 7 9.11 -20.15 -69.43
N GLU A 8 9.56 -21.05 -68.56
CA GLU A 8 9.72 -20.96 -67.12
C GLU A 8 10.80 -19.97 -66.68
N PHE A 9 10.48 -19.14 -65.68
CA PHE A 9 11.51 -18.48 -64.87
C PHE A 9 11.57 -19.17 -63.51
N THR A 10 12.60 -19.99 -63.34
CA THR A 10 12.97 -20.58 -62.06
C THR A 10 13.50 -19.48 -61.15
N SER A 11 12.79 -19.20 -60.05
CA SER A 11 13.28 -18.30 -59.00
C SER A 11 14.20 -19.10 -58.06
N PRO A 12 15.44 -18.65 -57.78
CA PRO A 12 16.40 -19.40 -56.98
C PRO A 12 16.20 -19.22 -55.46
N PHE A 13 15.10 -18.61 -55.03
CA PHE A 13 14.85 -18.35 -53.61
C PHE A 13 13.75 -19.27 -53.07
N GLY A 14 14.14 -20.50 -52.76
CA GLY A 14 13.46 -21.33 -51.76
C GLY A 14 14.16 -21.21 -50.41
N ALA A 15 13.39 -21.35 -49.33
CA ALA A 15 13.72 -21.25 -47.89
C ALA A 15 13.72 -19.81 -47.33
N SER A 16 13.10 -19.46 -46.22
CA SER A 16 12.21 -20.10 -45.22
C SER A 16 11.54 -18.94 -44.45
N PRO A 17 10.35 -19.10 -43.84
CA PRO A 17 9.89 -18.14 -42.84
C PRO A 17 10.75 -18.32 -41.58
N THR A 18 11.78 -17.48 -41.41
CA THR A 18 12.47 -17.37 -40.12
C THR A 18 11.54 -16.65 -39.15
N PHE A 19 10.81 -17.41 -38.34
CA PHE A 19 10.34 -16.92 -37.05
C PHE A 19 11.58 -16.66 -36.19
N GLY A 20 12.05 -15.41 -36.23
CA GLY A 20 13.04 -14.92 -35.29
C GLY A 20 12.40 -14.71 -33.93
N VAL A 21 12.15 -15.79 -33.19
CA VAL A 21 11.90 -15.71 -31.74
C VAL A 21 13.28 -15.74 -31.09
N GLY A 22 13.91 -14.58 -31.04
CA GLY A 22 15.20 -14.42 -30.37
C GLY A 22 15.01 -14.46 -28.86
N GLU A 23 15.93 -15.10 -28.16
CA GLU A 23 16.05 -15.18 -26.69
C GLU A 23 15.94 -13.80 -26.00
N GLU A 24 16.29 -12.73 -26.72
CA GLU A 24 16.16 -11.33 -26.30
C GLU A 24 14.70 -10.84 -26.21
N ALA A 25 13.76 -11.38 -27.01
CA ALA A 25 12.35 -11.02 -26.93
C ALA A 25 11.69 -11.55 -25.64
N SER A 26 12.10 -12.74 -25.16
CA SER A 26 11.67 -13.28 -23.87
C SER A 26 12.21 -12.46 -22.69
N ARG A 27 13.37 -11.81 -22.85
CA ARG A 27 13.90 -10.87 -21.84
C ARG A 27 13.06 -9.60 -21.78
N VAL A 28 12.67 -9.04 -22.92
CA VAL A 28 11.79 -7.86 -22.99
C VAL A 28 10.41 -8.15 -22.37
N GLU A 29 9.82 -9.31 -22.65
CA GLU A 29 8.54 -9.73 -22.08
C GLU A 29 8.60 -9.89 -20.55
N THR A 30 9.72 -10.41 -20.03
CA THR A 30 9.94 -10.53 -18.58
C THR A 30 10.07 -9.15 -17.91
N TYR A 31 10.81 -8.21 -18.51
CA TYR A 31 10.92 -6.85 -17.99
C TYR A 31 9.60 -6.08 -18.08
N PHE A 32 8.83 -6.27 -19.15
CA PHE A 32 7.53 -5.61 -19.32
C PHE A 32 6.51 -6.10 -18.29
N THR A 33 6.52 -7.40 -17.99
CA THR A 33 5.68 -8.01 -16.95
C THR A 33 6.04 -7.46 -15.57
N GLN A 34 7.33 -7.39 -15.23
CA GLN A 34 7.78 -6.80 -13.95
C GLN A 34 7.43 -5.32 -13.84
N LEU A 35 7.58 -4.54 -14.92
CA LEU A 35 7.20 -3.12 -14.92
C LEU A 35 5.69 -2.92 -14.76
N GLN A 36 4.86 -3.76 -15.39
CA GLN A 36 3.41 -3.73 -15.19
C GLN A 36 3.03 -4.09 -13.75
N GLU A 37 3.62 -5.14 -13.17
CA GLU A 37 3.36 -5.54 -11.78
C GLU A 37 3.74 -4.43 -10.79
N HIS A 38 4.92 -3.82 -10.95
CA HIS A 38 5.35 -2.72 -10.09
C HIS A 38 4.49 -1.46 -10.27
N ALA A 39 4.06 -1.15 -11.49
CA ALA A 39 3.18 -0.02 -11.77
C ALA A 39 1.78 -0.24 -11.17
N LEU A 40 1.19 -1.42 -11.35
CA LEU A 40 -0.13 -1.76 -10.81
C LEU A 40 -0.12 -1.79 -9.28
N GLY A 41 0.92 -2.39 -8.67
CA GLY A 41 1.08 -2.39 -7.21
C GLY A 41 1.21 -0.98 -6.63
N SER A 42 1.98 -0.10 -7.28
CA SER A 42 2.12 1.29 -6.84
C SER A 42 0.82 2.09 -6.96
N VAL A 43 0.00 1.84 -8.00
CA VAL A 43 -1.31 2.46 -8.18
C VAL A 43 -2.31 1.98 -7.13
N ALA A 44 -2.35 0.66 -6.86
CA ALA A 44 -3.21 0.09 -5.84
C ALA A 44 -2.89 0.66 -4.45
N LEU A 45 -1.61 0.65 -4.05
CA LEU A 45 -1.16 1.23 -2.77
C LEU A 45 -1.42 2.74 -2.69
N GLY A 46 -1.30 3.46 -3.81
CA GLY A 46 -1.66 4.86 -3.90
C GLY A 46 -3.16 5.11 -3.61
N LYS A 47 -4.03 4.27 -4.18
CA LYS A 47 -5.47 4.34 -3.95
C LYS A 47 -5.84 4.00 -2.50
N GLU A 48 -5.26 2.93 -1.95
CA GLU A 48 -5.45 2.53 -0.54
C GLU A 48 -5.08 3.67 0.43
N LYS A 49 -4.00 4.40 0.13
CA LYS A 49 -3.59 5.55 0.93
C LYS A 49 -4.56 6.73 0.84
N GLU A 50 -5.15 6.97 -0.33
CA GLU A 50 -6.20 7.98 -0.51
C GLU A 50 -7.48 7.60 0.23
N ASP A 51 -7.84 6.32 0.21
CA ASP A 51 -8.97 5.77 0.98
C ASP A 51 -8.73 5.95 2.48
N ALA A 52 -7.56 5.57 3.01
CA ALA A 52 -7.24 5.76 4.42
C ALA A 52 -7.28 7.24 4.86
N LEU A 53 -6.92 8.18 3.98
CA LEU A 53 -7.05 9.62 4.26
C LEU A 53 -8.52 10.07 4.29
N THR A 54 -9.36 9.46 3.46
CA THR A 54 -10.81 9.70 3.45
C THR A 54 -11.45 9.13 4.71
N ASP A 55 -11.10 7.89 5.06
CA ASP A 55 -11.59 7.20 6.27
C ASP A 55 -11.19 7.97 7.53
N LEU A 56 -9.96 8.50 7.59
CA LEU A 56 -9.51 9.37 8.67
C LEU A 56 -10.38 10.62 8.81
N TYR A 57 -10.75 11.26 7.69
CA TYR A 57 -11.61 12.44 7.72
C TYR A 57 -13.02 12.09 8.20
N VAL A 58 -13.58 10.97 7.71
CA VAL A 58 -14.91 10.49 8.11
C VAL A 58 -14.92 10.19 9.61
N ALA A 59 -14.00 9.36 10.09
CA ALA A 59 -13.89 8.98 11.50
C ALA A 59 -13.74 10.21 12.40
N PHE A 60 -12.88 11.17 12.03
CA PHE A 60 -12.76 12.42 12.79
C PHE A 60 -14.08 13.22 12.81
N SER A 61 -14.77 13.32 11.67
CA SER A 61 -16.02 14.09 11.57
C SER A 61 -17.16 13.49 12.39
N GLU A 62 -17.22 12.16 12.48
CA GLU A 62 -18.23 11.42 13.26
C GLU A 62 -17.94 11.49 14.77
N SER A 63 -16.66 11.55 15.14
CA SER A 63 -16.20 11.54 16.53
C SER A 63 -15.91 12.93 17.12
N CYS A 64 -16.21 14.01 16.40
CA CYS A 64 -15.89 15.38 16.84
C CYS A 64 -16.78 15.91 17.98
N ALA A 65 -17.87 15.23 18.32
CA ALA A 65 -18.72 15.56 19.46
C ALA A 65 -18.42 14.63 20.65
N PRO A 66 -18.42 15.12 21.91
CA PRO A 66 -18.35 14.25 23.08
C PRO A 66 -19.50 13.24 23.11
N GLY A 67 -19.23 12.03 23.60
CA GLY A 67 -20.19 10.93 23.70
C GLY A 67 -20.65 10.37 22.34
N TRP A 68 -19.82 10.51 21.30
CA TRP A 68 -20.13 10.03 19.94
C TRP A 68 -20.32 8.51 19.87
N ASP A 69 -19.74 7.76 20.80
CA ASP A 69 -19.86 6.32 20.92
C ASP A 69 -21.12 5.87 21.70
N GLY A 70 -21.93 6.82 22.17
CA GLY A 70 -23.09 6.56 23.03
C GLY A 70 -22.75 6.36 24.51
N TYR A 71 -21.48 6.55 24.90
CA TYR A 71 -20.98 6.53 26.27
C TYR A 71 -20.33 7.88 26.60
N ASP A 72 -19.21 7.87 27.33
CA ASP A 72 -18.48 9.06 27.78
C ASP A 72 -17.23 9.34 26.91
N ALA A 73 -17.24 8.96 25.63
CA ALA A 73 -16.09 9.21 24.76
C ALA A 73 -15.75 10.72 24.67
N ALA A 74 -14.46 11.02 24.66
CA ALA A 74 -13.97 12.34 24.37
C ALA A 74 -14.23 12.72 22.91
N SER A 75 -14.30 14.02 22.65
CA SER A 75 -14.27 14.55 21.30
C SER A 75 -12.92 14.23 20.65
N ALA A 76 -12.95 13.84 19.38
CA ALA A 76 -11.76 13.57 18.59
C ALA A 76 -10.79 14.76 18.62
N SER A 77 -9.53 14.48 18.94
CA SER A 77 -8.47 15.49 18.99
C SER A 77 -8.10 15.93 17.57
N TYR A 78 -8.27 17.23 17.29
CA TYR A 78 -7.87 17.82 16.01
C TYR A 78 -6.36 17.69 15.77
N ASP A 79 -5.55 17.78 16.83
CA ASP A 79 -4.10 17.59 16.75
C ASP A 79 -3.74 16.14 16.41
N SER A 80 -4.42 15.17 17.00
CA SER A 80 -4.26 13.74 16.66
C SER A 80 -4.64 13.48 15.21
N TYR A 81 -5.76 14.06 14.72
CA TYR A 81 -6.16 13.99 13.31
C TYR A 81 -5.08 14.56 12.37
N LEU A 82 -4.57 15.76 12.64
CA LEU A 82 -3.53 16.37 11.79
C LEU A 82 -2.25 15.53 11.77
N ARG A 83 -1.87 14.93 12.91
CA ARG A 83 -0.70 14.06 12.99
C ARG A 83 -0.92 12.74 12.26
N ALA A 84 -2.07 12.10 12.42
CA ALA A 84 -2.41 10.89 11.69
C ALA A 84 -2.39 11.12 10.18
N LYS A 85 -2.95 12.25 9.71
CA LYS A 85 -2.86 12.66 8.31
C LYS A 85 -1.42 12.76 7.83
N ARG A 86 -0.55 13.42 8.60
CA ARG A 86 0.89 13.52 8.29
C ARG A 86 1.57 12.16 8.30
N PHE A 87 1.22 11.28 9.24
CA PHE A 87 1.75 9.92 9.33
C PHE A 87 1.40 9.12 8.07
N ILE A 88 0.12 9.08 7.68
CA ILE A 88 -0.34 8.38 6.47
C ILE A 88 0.37 8.96 5.23
N GLN A 89 0.47 10.29 5.14
CA GLN A 89 1.19 10.96 4.05
C GLN A 89 2.70 10.63 4.03
N ALA A 90 3.35 10.48 5.18
CA ALA A 90 4.75 10.11 5.31
C ALA A 90 5.02 8.62 5.08
N LEU A 91 3.98 7.78 5.07
CA LEU A 91 4.13 6.34 4.85
C LEU A 91 4.73 6.07 3.46
N PRO A 92 5.83 5.30 3.36
CA PRO A 92 6.45 5.01 2.08
C PRO A 92 5.50 4.24 1.14
N ALA A 93 5.60 4.49 -0.16
CA ALA A 93 4.65 3.98 -1.16
C ALA A 93 4.58 2.44 -1.26
N ASN A 94 5.58 1.73 -0.74
CA ASN A 94 5.65 0.27 -0.75
C ASN A 94 5.05 -0.37 0.52
N PHE A 95 4.39 0.41 1.38
CA PHE A 95 3.70 -0.07 2.58
C PHE A 95 2.19 0.05 2.40
N PRO A 96 1.43 -0.93 2.92
CA PRO A 96 -0.04 -0.87 2.90
C PRO A 96 -0.55 0.28 3.75
N ALA A 97 -1.65 0.89 3.33
CA ALA A 97 -2.33 1.88 4.15
C ALA A 97 -2.90 1.24 5.42
N PRO A 98 -2.96 1.97 6.55
CA PRO A 98 -3.61 1.48 7.76
C PRO A 98 -5.14 1.52 7.64
N GLU A 99 -5.81 0.67 8.42
CA GLU A 99 -7.20 0.92 8.83
C GLU A 99 -7.19 2.01 9.91
N VAL A 100 -8.18 2.91 9.87
CA VAL A 100 -8.21 4.12 10.71
C VAL A 100 -9.43 4.10 11.62
N ALA A 101 -9.22 4.42 12.90
CA ALA A 101 -10.28 4.64 13.86
C ALA A 101 -9.96 5.79 14.81
N VAL A 102 -10.97 6.28 15.53
CA VAL A 102 -10.82 7.20 16.65
C VAL A 102 -11.13 6.43 17.93
N ASP A 103 -10.21 6.47 18.88
CA ASP A 103 -10.37 5.80 20.16
C ASP A 103 -11.23 6.66 21.10
N PRO A 104 -11.88 6.08 22.12
CA PRO A 104 -12.76 6.83 23.04
C PRO A 104 -12.07 7.95 23.83
N ASP A 105 -10.74 7.95 23.91
CA ASP A 105 -9.95 9.04 24.51
C ASP A 105 -9.71 10.23 23.55
N GLY A 106 -10.19 10.12 22.31
CA GLY A 106 -10.06 11.13 21.27
C GLY A 106 -8.78 11.03 20.46
N GLU A 107 -7.94 10.02 20.70
CA GLU A 107 -6.76 9.73 19.88
C GLU A 107 -7.15 9.02 18.58
N VAL A 108 -6.24 9.06 17.60
CA VAL A 108 -6.43 8.34 16.33
C VAL A 108 -5.61 7.06 16.38
N SER A 109 -6.25 5.92 16.13
CA SER A 109 -5.61 4.62 16.01
C SER A 109 -5.45 4.23 14.54
N LEU A 110 -4.26 3.73 14.21
CA LEU A 110 -3.88 3.23 12.89
C LEU A 110 -3.52 1.75 13.02
N GLU A 111 -4.19 0.89 12.27
CA GLU A 111 -4.05 -0.56 12.42
C GLU A 111 -3.66 -1.26 11.13
N TRP A 112 -2.81 -2.27 11.28
CA TRP A 112 -2.44 -3.21 10.23
C TRP A 112 -2.67 -4.61 10.76
N TYR A 113 -3.43 -5.41 10.02
CA TYR A 113 -3.63 -6.82 10.32
C TYR A 113 -3.46 -7.67 9.08
N CYS A 114 -3.31 -8.97 9.29
CA CYS A 114 -3.32 -9.94 8.21
C CYS A 114 -4.20 -11.15 8.57
N PRO A 115 -4.65 -11.95 7.58
CA PRO A 115 -5.53 -13.09 7.83
C PRO A 115 -4.98 -14.15 8.80
N THR A 116 -3.65 -14.20 8.95
CA THR A 116 -2.98 -15.11 9.91
C THR A 116 -3.13 -14.68 11.38
N GLY A 117 -3.83 -13.58 11.67
CA GLY A 117 -4.13 -13.11 13.02
C GLY A 117 -3.03 -12.26 13.65
N ARG A 118 -2.10 -11.75 12.85
CA ARG A 118 -1.11 -10.77 13.30
C ARG A 118 -1.70 -9.38 13.20
N VAL A 119 -1.45 -8.56 14.20
CA VAL A 119 -1.91 -7.19 14.28
C VAL A 119 -0.81 -6.29 14.77
N PHE A 120 -0.76 -5.07 14.25
CA PHE A 120 0.06 -3.98 14.73
C PHE A 120 -0.81 -2.72 14.72
N SER A 121 -0.80 -1.99 15.83
CA SER A 121 -1.60 -0.80 16.05
C SER A 121 -0.70 0.32 16.56
N VAL A 122 -0.96 1.53 16.10
CA VAL A 122 -0.29 2.77 16.49
C VAL A 122 -1.37 3.77 16.88
N SER A 123 -1.43 4.15 18.15
CA SER A 123 -2.21 5.31 18.61
C SER A 123 -1.38 6.58 18.50
N ILE A 124 -2.02 7.64 18.02
CA ILE A 124 -1.42 8.95 17.79
C ILE A 124 -2.06 9.96 18.74
N GLY A 125 -1.30 10.32 19.76
CA GLY A 125 -1.73 11.24 20.79
C GLY A 125 -1.52 12.72 20.46
N ALA A 126 -1.95 13.57 21.39
CA ALA A 126 -1.88 15.03 21.26
C ALA A 126 -0.47 15.62 21.48
N ASN A 127 0.54 14.84 21.88
CA ASN A 127 1.87 15.34 22.31
C ASN A 127 3.05 14.87 21.43
N ASP A 128 2.84 14.70 20.12
CA ASP A 128 3.83 14.15 19.17
C ASP A 128 4.26 12.71 19.49
N GLU A 129 3.55 12.05 20.38
CA GLU A 129 3.81 10.70 20.85
C GLU A 129 3.06 9.66 19.99
N LEU A 130 3.77 8.61 19.61
CA LEU A 130 3.23 7.41 18.99
C LEU A 130 3.29 6.29 20.02
N THR A 131 2.14 5.86 20.52
CA THR A 131 2.05 4.63 21.32
C THR A 131 1.76 3.48 20.40
N TYR A 132 2.55 2.41 20.43
CA TYR A 132 2.35 1.29 19.53
C TYR A 132 2.28 -0.04 20.27
N ALA A 133 1.56 -0.99 19.69
CA ALA A 133 1.48 -2.36 20.15
C ALA A 133 1.39 -3.31 18.95
N GLY A 134 2.00 -4.49 19.07
CA GLY A 134 1.97 -5.51 18.03
C GLY A 134 1.93 -6.91 18.61
N LYS A 135 1.16 -7.77 17.95
CA LYS A 135 1.06 -9.20 18.24
C LYS A 135 1.28 -9.96 16.94
N PHE A 136 2.41 -10.64 16.85
CA PHE A 136 2.82 -11.39 15.65
C PHE A 136 2.71 -12.91 15.82
N SER A 137 2.63 -13.38 17.06
CA SER A 137 2.33 -14.77 17.41
C SER A 137 1.87 -14.81 18.88
N PRO A 138 1.45 -15.98 19.41
CA PRO A 138 1.14 -16.11 20.84
C PRO A 138 2.31 -15.69 21.76
N THR A 139 3.55 -15.89 21.31
CA THR A 139 4.78 -15.63 22.07
C THR A 139 5.52 -14.36 21.64
N ARG A 140 5.23 -13.81 20.46
CA ARG A 140 5.88 -12.61 19.93
C ARG A 140 4.94 -11.42 19.98
N LYS A 141 5.23 -10.52 20.93
CA LYS A 141 4.55 -9.25 21.11
C LYS A 141 5.58 -8.12 21.17
N THR A 142 5.16 -6.92 20.85
CA THR A 142 5.94 -5.70 21.01
C THR A 142 5.01 -4.58 21.46
N HIS A 143 5.55 -3.61 22.19
CA HIS A 143 4.88 -2.37 22.50
C HIS A 143 5.93 -1.32 22.82
N GLY A 144 5.54 -0.06 22.80
CA GLY A 144 6.44 1.02 23.16
C GLY A 144 5.87 2.37 22.77
N THR A 145 6.72 3.37 22.93
CA THR A 145 6.44 4.77 22.64
C THR A 145 7.56 5.29 21.76
N GLU A 146 7.22 6.07 20.75
CA GLU A 146 8.16 6.82 19.91
C GLU A 146 7.68 8.25 19.70
N ILE A 147 8.56 9.13 19.22
CA ILE A 147 8.22 10.52 18.90
C ILE A 147 8.08 10.66 17.37
N PHE A 148 7.00 11.31 16.92
CA PHE A 148 6.77 11.61 15.51
C PHE A 148 7.22 13.02 15.15
N THR A 149 8.41 13.14 14.55
CA THR A 149 8.98 14.42 14.10
C THR A 149 8.83 14.67 12.60
N SER A 150 7.77 14.13 11.98
CA SER A 150 7.47 14.09 10.53
C SER A 150 8.12 12.95 9.73
N GLN A 151 9.05 12.19 10.34
CA GLN A 151 9.54 10.94 9.78
C GLN A 151 9.01 9.78 10.62
N ILE A 152 8.57 8.71 9.95
CA ILE A 152 8.10 7.51 10.66
C ILE A 152 9.31 6.82 11.28
N PRO A 153 9.32 6.56 12.60
CA PRO A 153 10.40 5.85 13.26
C PRO A 153 10.60 4.46 12.65
N GLN A 154 11.86 4.03 12.48
CA GLN A 154 12.15 2.74 11.81
C GLN A 154 11.52 1.54 12.52
N VAL A 155 11.40 1.60 13.86
CA VAL A 155 10.73 0.54 14.64
C VAL A 155 9.27 0.32 14.20
N ILE A 156 8.58 1.39 13.80
CA ILE A 156 7.20 1.32 13.31
C ILE A 156 7.17 0.64 11.94
N LEU A 157 8.03 1.08 11.01
CA LEU A 157 8.14 0.46 9.68
C LEU A 157 8.51 -1.03 9.76
N ASP A 158 9.44 -1.40 10.63
CA ASP A 158 9.83 -2.79 10.85
C ASP A 158 8.69 -3.64 11.40
N ASN A 159 7.86 -3.09 12.27
CA ASN A 159 6.70 -3.80 12.81
C ASN A 159 5.57 -3.93 11.79
N ILE A 160 5.32 -2.93 10.93
CA ILE A 160 4.37 -3.08 9.82
C ILE A 160 4.85 -4.19 8.88
N ARG A 161 6.14 -4.24 8.52
CA ARG A 161 6.70 -5.34 7.71
C ARG A 161 6.47 -6.71 8.35
N ARG A 162 6.58 -6.83 9.68
CA ARG A 162 6.34 -8.10 10.40
C ARG A 162 4.89 -8.57 10.35
N VAL A 163 3.92 -7.65 10.22
CA VAL A 163 2.52 -8.04 9.97
C VAL A 163 2.36 -8.64 8.57
N MET A 164 3.06 -8.06 7.58
CA MET A 164 2.93 -8.42 6.16
C MET A 164 3.80 -9.59 5.71
N ALA A 165 4.84 -9.94 6.47
CA ALA A 165 5.81 -11.00 6.16
C ALA A 165 5.19 -12.40 6.06
#